data_AF-A0A2N7N8Y4-F1
#
_entry.id   AF-A0A2N7N8Y4-F1
#
_cell.length_a   1.000
_cell.length_b   1.000
_cell.length_c   1.000
_cell.angle_alpha   90.00
_cell.angle_beta   90.00
_cell.angle_gamma   90.00
#
_symmetry.space_group_name_H-M   'P 1'
#
loop_
_entity.id
_entity.type
_entity.pdbx_description
1 polymer ?
#
loop_
_entity_poly.entity_id
_entity_poly.type
_entity_poly.pdbx_seq_one_letter_code
_entity_poly.pdbx_strand_id
1 'polypeptide(L)'
;MHHIGEDKQFCGSQTRLWVDTDITIGHKSGLKPCDVDDGYALGLLLRSQEVDIVGVSSTLGNCDDIEVTTEIAQSFIQKFGPTYLSVSKGSASFFDSAVVVPKAVTDLAYQLKQEPLTILAIGALTNIALLIKHYPDVLHNIEKIVCVAGRRSTDQHFVASKHQTRPFRDLNFEVDEAAFEVLLSSDVPLTLVPFEVCADVWVNFSELRAMSHSSSLSQFLEQHSMIWWTEWKLIFGAKEGFIPFDMIAAAYVVNPEWFVSHSWEAKLEIAASDTDKHKEKAYLVCNESIEQGREVDYVVEVSPDAEPEMLKRLAERDIGAFVLSLSHINVIVDDVDTAADYYQRVLGFERALDAQRKKMDYRGVSMAEFNQDAGLAGQDVVVDVLFVKHPYASVYLELMKYHTPIGTKDIPPQPKTYDLGGPRHVALEVSNCGEVFRYLKQQEGVTMINTSDEYHPEKLDGFPISFFYWIDKYGIQWEMEEGRRVGTSRGIV
;
A
#
# COMPACT_ATOMS: atom_id res chain seq x y z
N MET A 1 -17.55 -16.20 -30.98
CA MET A 1 -16.25 -15.60 -31.36
C MET A 1 -16.30 -14.14 -30.94
N HIS A 2 -16.00 -13.87 -29.67
CA HIS A 2 -15.71 -12.53 -29.19
C HIS A 2 -14.26 -12.55 -28.73
N HIS A 3 -13.43 -11.79 -29.43
CA HIS A 3 -12.06 -11.50 -29.05
C HIS A 3 -12.10 -10.57 -27.84
N ILE A 4 -11.54 -11.01 -26.72
CA ILE A 4 -11.12 -10.14 -25.62
C ILE A 4 -9.71 -10.58 -25.25
N GLY A 5 -8.82 -9.62 -25.11
CA GLY A 5 -7.40 -9.82 -24.79
C GLY A 5 -6.48 -8.85 -25.53
N GLU A 6 -6.92 -7.62 -25.79
CA GLU A 6 -5.96 -6.51 -25.82
C GLU A 6 -5.87 -6.03 -24.38
N ASP A 7 -4.67 -6.08 -23.80
CA ASP A 7 -4.33 -5.47 -22.51
C ASP A 7 -4.70 -3.99 -22.59
N LYS A 8 -5.89 -3.65 -22.09
CA LYS A 8 -6.25 -2.25 -21.85
C LYS A 8 -5.38 -1.76 -20.71
N GLN A 9 -4.33 -1.03 -21.08
CA GLN A 9 -3.57 -0.22 -20.15
C GLN A 9 -4.55 0.70 -19.39
N PHE A 10 -4.68 0.49 -18.08
CA PHE A 10 -5.55 1.29 -17.24
C PHE A 10 -5.17 2.77 -17.38
N CYS A 11 -6.12 3.60 -17.78
CA CYS A 11 -5.94 5.03 -18.07
C CYS A 11 -6.85 5.90 -17.17
N GLY A 12 -7.35 5.32 -16.07
CA GLY A 12 -8.12 6.02 -15.04
C GLY A 12 -7.22 6.59 -13.93
N SER A 13 -7.73 7.54 -13.15
CA SER A 13 -7.10 7.94 -11.88
C SER A 13 -7.23 6.79 -10.88
N GLN A 14 -6.17 6.49 -10.13
CA GLN A 14 -6.20 5.45 -9.09
C GLN A 14 -7.08 5.90 -7.92
N THR A 15 -7.79 4.95 -7.30
CA THR A 15 -8.51 5.17 -6.04
C THR A 15 -7.50 5.24 -4.91
N ARG A 16 -7.42 6.39 -4.26
CA ARG A 16 -6.57 6.59 -3.09
C ARG A 16 -7.15 5.81 -1.90
N LEU A 17 -6.38 4.89 -1.34
CA LEU A 17 -6.89 3.87 -0.42
C LEU A 17 -6.12 3.81 0.89
N TRP A 18 -6.85 3.77 2.00
CA TRP A 18 -6.35 3.35 3.30
C TRP A 18 -6.95 1.99 3.68
N VAL A 19 -6.13 1.03 4.11
CA VAL A 19 -6.60 -0.30 4.53
C VAL A 19 -6.43 -0.47 6.04
N ASP A 20 -7.50 -0.75 6.77
CA ASP A 20 -7.51 -1.08 8.20
C ASP A 20 -7.82 -2.58 8.36
N THR A 21 -6.84 -3.36 8.81
CA THR A 21 -6.82 -4.84 8.73
C THR A 21 -6.39 -5.48 10.03
N ASP A 22 -6.99 -6.62 10.37
CA ASP A 22 -6.64 -7.47 11.51
C ASP A 22 -5.95 -8.76 11.05
N ILE A 23 -5.16 -8.65 9.97
CA ILE A 23 -4.43 -9.75 9.34
C ILE A 23 -3.75 -10.70 10.33
N THR A 24 -4.08 -11.98 10.20
CA THR A 24 -3.49 -13.07 10.98
C THR A 24 -2.93 -14.20 10.13
N ILE A 25 -2.77 -13.99 8.83
CA ILE A 25 -2.29 -15.03 7.91
C ILE A 25 -0.95 -15.65 8.39
N GLY A 26 -0.96 -16.96 8.58
CA GLY A 26 0.20 -17.71 9.05
C GLY A 26 0.44 -17.69 10.56
N HIS A 27 -0.37 -16.98 11.33
CA HIS A 27 -0.37 -17.03 12.79
C HIS A 27 -1.16 -18.24 13.33
N LYS A 28 -0.90 -18.59 14.59
CA LYS A 28 -1.65 -19.62 15.32
C LYS A 28 -1.92 -19.13 16.74
N SER A 29 -3.19 -19.01 17.10
CA SER A 29 -3.61 -18.75 18.47
C SER A 29 -3.70 -20.10 19.22
N GLY A 30 -2.58 -20.49 19.84
CA GLY A 30 -2.43 -21.81 20.45
C GLY A 30 -2.48 -22.94 19.40
N LEU A 31 -3.53 -23.76 19.44
CA LEU A 31 -3.77 -24.85 18.48
C LEU A 31 -4.75 -24.46 17.36
N LYS A 32 -5.40 -23.30 17.45
CA LYS A 32 -6.41 -22.87 16.47
C LYS A 32 -5.72 -22.15 15.30
N PRO A 33 -5.97 -22.55 14.04
CA PRO A 33 -5.55 -21.74 12.89
C PRO A 33 -6.25 -20.39 12.93
N CYS A 34 -5.55 -19.36 12.46
CA CYS A 34 -6.11 -18.02 12.30
C CYS A 34 -6.54 -17.79 10.85
N ASP A 35 -7.35 -16.76 10.65
CA ASP A 35 -7.86 -16.41 9.34
C ASP A 35 -6.71 -16.04 8.37
N VAL A 36 -6.99 -16.18 7.08
CA VAL A 36 -6.08 -15.91 5.98
C VAL A 36 -6.63 -14.86 5.02
N ASP A 37 -7.91 -14.51 5.10
CA ASP A 37 -8.64 -13.69 4.12
C ASP A 37 -8.09 -12.26 3.98
N ASP A 38 -7.71 -11.58 5.06
CA ASP A 38 -6.99 -10.29 5.01
C ASP A 38 -5.75 -10.35 4.09
N GLY A 39 -5.04 -11.49 4.11
CA GLY A 39 -3.86 -11.71 3.26
C GLY A 39 -4.22 -11.79 1.77
N TYR A 40 -5.39 -12.33 1.44
CA TYR A 40 -5.92 -12.31 0.08
C TYR A 40 -6.37 -10.91 -0.33
N ALA A 41 -7.00 -10.16 0.58
CA ALA A 41 -7.39 -8.78 0.36
C ALA A 41 -6.19 -7.87 0.05
N LEU A 42 -5.18 -7.86 0.93
CA LEU A 42 -3.94 -7.10 0.70
C LEU A 42 -3.21 -7.59 -0.54
N GLY A 43 -3.16 -8.91 -0.76
CA GLY A 43 -2.55 -9.50 -1.95
C GLY A 43 -3.20 -9.00 -3.25
N LEU A 44 -4.53 -8.94 -3.30
CA LEU A 44 -5.29 -8.43 -4.45
C LEU A 44 -5.03 -6.95 -4.68
N LEU A 45 -5.07 -6.13 -3.62
CA LEU A 45 -4.86 -4.68 -3.70
C LEU A 45 -3.46 -4.35 -4.20
N LEU A 46 -2.43 -5.03 -3.69
CA LEU A 46 -1.04 -4.86 -4.13
C LEU A 46 -0.79 -5.27 -5.59
N ARG A 47 -1.73 -5.99 -6.20
CA ARG A 47 -1.71 -6.44 -7.60
C ARG A 47 -2.71 -5.71 -8.47
N SER A 48 -3.31 -4.62 -7.98
CA SER A 48 -4.34 -3.88 -8.67
C SER A 48 -3.88 -2.45 -8.94
N GLN A 49 -3.76 -2.08 -10.21
CA GLN A 49 -3.31 -0.74 -10.63
C GLN A 49 -4.39 0.31 -10.42
N GLU A 50 -5.64 -0.10 -10.20
CA GLU A 50 -6.78 0.77 -9.96
C GLU A 50 -6.73 1.46 -8.59
N VAL A 51 -5.88 0.99 -7.67
CA VAL A 51 -5.77 1.50 -6.30
C VAL A 51 -4.36 2.02 -6.01
N ASP A 52 -4.28 3.12 -5.26
CA ASP A 52 -3.06 3.64 -4.66
C ASP A 52 -3.17 3.50 -3.14
N ILE A 53 -2.47 2.53 -2.55
CA ILE A 53 -2.49 2.31 -1.12
C ILE A 53 -1.57 3.33 -0.45
N VAL A 54 -2.17 4.35 0.16
CA VAL A 54 -1.44 5.45 0.82
C VAL A 54 -1.17 5.20 2.30
N GLY A 55 -1.75 4.14 2.85
CA GLY A 55 -1.47 3.68 4.21
C GLY A 55 -2.18 2.37 4.54
N VAL A 56 -1.59 1.66 5.50
CA VAL A 56 -2.19 0.45 6.10
C VAL A 56 -2.18 0.64 7.61
N SER A 57 -3.24 0.29 8.29
CA SER A 57 -3.27 0.15 9.75
C SER A 57 -3.64 -1.25 10.19
N SER A 58 -3.06 -1.66 11.30
CA SER A 58 -3.50 -2.86 12.01
C SER A 58 -4.66 -2.53 12.95
N THR A 59 -5.57 -3.48 13.14
CA THR A 59 -6.63 -3.42 14.15
C THR A 59 -6.77 -4.77 14.87
N LEU A 60 -7.71 -4.86 15.80
CA LEU A 60 -8.09 -6.08 16.51
C LEU A 60 -9.20 -6.83 15.76
N GLY A 61 -9.44 -8.10 16.10
CA GLY A 61 -10.55 -8.88 15.56
C GLY A 61 -10.23 -10.37 15.55
N ASN A 62 -9.61 -10.85 14.47
CA ASN A 62 -9.05 -12.19 14.31
C ASN A 62 -8.02 -12.52 15.41
N CYS A 63 -7.36 -11.49 15.95
CA CYS A 63 -6.53 -11.58 17.14
C CYS A 63 -6.82 -10.41 18.09
N ASP A 64 -6.84 -10.69 19.40
CA ASP A 64 -6.99 -9.68 20.46
C ASP A 64 -5.66 -9.03 20.87
N ASP A 65 -4.55 -9.42 20.22
CA ASP A 65 -3.22 -8.84 20.44
C ASP A 65 -2.82 -7.96 19.24
N ILE A 66 -2.88 -6.64 19.46
CA ILE A 66 -2.53 -5.66 18.43
C ILE A 66 -1.07 -5.76 17.99
N GLU A 67 -0.16 -6.27 18.83
CA GLU A 67 1.25 -6.45 18.41
C GLU A 67 1.33 -7.51 17.32
N VAL A 68 0.56 -8.59 17.46
CA VAL A 68 0.53 -9.70 16.50
C VAL A 68 0.01 -9.24 15.15
N THR A 69 -1.14 -8.57 15.10
CA THR A 69 -1.70 -8.09 13.81
C THR A 69 -0.79 -7.04 13.17
N THR A 70 -0.17 -6.17 13.97
CA THR A 70 0.81 -5.18 13.49
C THR A 70 2.05 -5.84 12.89
N GLU A 71 2.65 -6.80 13.57
CA GLU A 71 3.86 -7.50 13.11
C GLU A 71 3.59 -8.29 11.82
N ILE A 72 2.43 -8.94 11.72
CA ILE A 72 2.06 -9.71 10.53
C ILE A 72 1.80 -8.77 9.35
N ALA A 73 1.05 -7.69 9.56
CA ALA A 73 0.83 -6.67 8.53
C ALA A 73 2.16 -6.08 8.02
N GLN A 74 3.07 -5.73 8.94
CA GLN A 74 4.40 -5.21 8.59
C GLN A 74 5.20 -6.20 7.78
N SER A 75 5.24 -7.47 8.20
CA SER A 75 5.93 -8.55 7.50
C SER A 75 5.35 -8.78 6.09
N PHE A 76 4.02 -8.75 5.97
CA PHE A 76 3.33 -8.93 4.71
C PHE A 76 3.64 -7.78 3.72
N ILE A 77 3.51 -6.53 4.17
CA ILE A 77 3.82 -5.34 3.36
C ILE A 77 5.31 -5.27 3.02
N GLN A 78 6.21 -5.62 3.95
CA GLN A 78 7.64 -5.67 3.65
C GLN A 78 7.98 -6.70 2.56
N LYS A 79 7.26 -7.82 2.51
CA LYS A 79 7.52 -8.91 1.59
C LYS A 79 6.91 -8.70 0.21
N PHE A 80 5.72 -8.09 0.14
CA PHE A 80 4.92 -8.03 -1.08
C PHE A 80 4.53 -6.61 -1.51
N GLY A 81 4.62 -5.64 -0.62
CA GLY A 81 4.29 -4.26 -0.88
C GLY A 81 5.51 -3.40 -1.23
N PRO A 82 5.27 -2.16 -1.68
CA PRO A 82 6.34 -1.23 -1.99
C PRO A 82 7.03 -0.74 -0.71
N THR A 83 8.32 -0.39 -0.81
CA THR A 83 9.15 -0.05 0.36
C THR A 83 8.73 1.24 1.06
N TYR A 84 7.95 2.10 0.40
CA TYR A 84 7.41 3.33 0.99
C TYR A 84 6.15 3.09 1.83
N LEU A 85 5.45 1.98 1.63
CA LEU A 85 4.19 1.72 2.30
C LEU A 85 4.47 1.26 3.74
N SER A 86 4.04 2.07 4.70
CA SER A 86 4.22 1.79 6.12
C SER A 86 2.92 1.33 6.77
N VAL A 87 3.04 0.41 7.73
CA VAL A 87 1.92 -0.04 8.56
C VAL A 87 1.90 0.76 9.86
N SER A 88 0.76 1.36 10.17
CA SER A 88 0.54 2.11 11.39
C SER A 88 -0.24 1.29 12.41
N LYS A 89 0.28 1.23 13.63
CA LYS A 89 -0.32 0.45 14.70
C LYS A 89 -1.64 1.06 15.20
N GLY A 90 -2.69 0.23 15.27
CA GLY A 90 -4.00 0.60 15.81
C GLY A 90 -4.12 0.56 17.32
N SER A 91 -5.37 0.60 17.77
CA SER A 91 -5.73 0.55 19.20
C SER A 91 -5.42 -0.81 19.82
N ALA A 92 -4.93 -0.83 21.06
CA ALA A 92 -4.68 -2.04 21.83
C ALA A 92 -5.94 -2.58 22.55
N SER A 93 -7.08 -1.92 22.38
CA SER A 93 -8.37 -2.28 22.97
C SER A 93 -9.51 -1.79 22.10
N PHE A 94 -10.66 -2.47 22.12
CA PHE A 94 -11.89 -2.03 21.47
C PHE A 94 -12.37 -0.65 21.95
N PHE A 95 -13.27 -0.04 21.18
CA PHE A 95 -13.61 1.40 21.28
C PHE A 95 -14.01 1.86 22.68
N ASP A 96 -14.87 1.11 23.38
CA ASP A 96 -15.36 1.48 24.72
C ASP A 96 -14.25 1.56 25.78
N SER A 97 -13.17 0.80 25.58
CA SER A 97 -12.02 0.76 26.48
C SER A 97 -10.84 1.60 26.01
N ALA A 98 -10.90 2.15 24.78
CA ALA A 98 -9.82 2.91 24.19
C ALA A 98 -9.66 4.29 24.87
N VAL A 99 -8.51 4.48 25.52
CA VAL A 99 -8.15 5.72 26.24
C VAL A 99 -7.14 6.59 25.50
N VAL A 100 -6.43 6.03 24.53
CA VAL A 100 -5.37 6.72 23.78
C VAL A 100 -5.68 6.64 22.29
N VAL A 101 -5.51 7.76 21.59
CA VAL A 101 -5.58 7.79 20.12
C VAL A 101 -4.32 7.13 19.55
N PRO A 102 -4.44 5.99 18.85
CA PRO A 102 -3.28 5.25 18.35
C PRO A 102 -2.68 5.93 17.11
N LYS A 103 -1.46 5.51 16.74
CA LYS A 103 -0.74 6.06 15.58
C LYS A 103 -1.49 5.86 14.26
N ALA A 104 -2.18 4.73 14.09
CA ALA A 104 -3.06 4.49 12.94
C ALA A 104 -4.05 5.64 12.71
N VAL A 105 -4.69 6.12 13.77
CA VAL A 105 -5.70 7.18 13.69
C VAL A 105 -5.07 8.53 13.39
N THR A 106 -3.91 8.85 14.00
CA THR A 106 -3.20 10.10 13.70
C THR A 106 -2.72 10.15 12.25
N ASP A 107 -2.24 9.03 11.73
CA ASP A 107 -1.68 8.93 10.38
C ASP A 107 -2.78 8.90 9.32
N LEU A 108 -3.89 8.21 9.57
CA LEU A 108 -5.08 8.26 8.72
C LEU A 108 -5.64 9.69 8.66
N ALA A 109 -5.76 10.37 9.81
CA ALA A 109 -6.17 11.78 9.85
C ALA A 109 -5.19 12.69 9.09
N TYR A 110 -3.89 12.40 9.15
CA TYR A 110 -2.89 13.11 8.35
C TYR A 110 -3.13 12.91 6.85
N GLN A 111 -3.33 11.66 6.38
CA GLN A 111 -3.57 11.39 4.97
C GLN A 111 -4.87 12.01 4.45
N LEU A 112 -5.93 12.02 5.27
CA LEU A 112 -7.21 12.67 4.95
C LEU A 112 -7.10 14.20 4.88
N LYS A 113 -6.21 14.82 5.65
CA LYS A 113 -5.94 16.28 5.51
C LYS A 113 -5.27 16.63 4.20
N GLN A 114 -4.57 15.67 3.61
CA GLN A 114 -3.86 15.93 2.37
C GLN A 114 -4.85 15.94 1.19
N GLU A 115 -5.65 14.88 1.00
CA GLU A 115 -6.69 14.72 -0.06
C GLU A 115 -7.71 13.68 0.39
N PRO A 116 -8.90 13.67 -0.24
CA PRO A 116 -9.87 12.60 -0.07
C PRO A 116 -9.30 11.20 -0.33
N LEU A 117 -9.83 10.21 0.39
CA LEU A 117 -9.51 8.80 0.18
C LEU A 117 -10.69 7.90 0.55
N THR A 118 -10.67 6.68 0.03
CA THR A 118 -11.53 5.57 0.44
C THR A 118 -10.85 4.78 1.56
N ILE A 119 -11.64 4.30 2.53
CA ILE A 119 -11.17 3.45 3.62
C ILE A 119 -11.76 2.05 3.44
N LEU A 120 -10.90 1.04 3.34
CA LEU A 120 -11.29 -0.37 3.45
C LEU A 120 -11.04 -0.84 4.88
N ALA A 121 -12.10 -1.07 5.65
CA ALA A 121 -12.04 -1.53 7.03
C ALA A 121 -12.48 -2.99 7.12
N ILE A 122 -11.51 -3.89 7.17
CA ILE A 122 -11.70 -5.35 7.10
C ILE A 122 -11.47 -6.06 8.45
N GLY A 123 -11.23 -5.30 9.53
CA GLY A 123 -11.24 -5.80 10.91
C GLY A 123 -12.18 -5.03 11.84
N ALA A 124 -11.90 -5.01 13.15
CA ALA A 124 -12.66 -4.18 14.10
C ALA A 124 -12.53 -2.68 13.76
N LEU A 125 -13.66 -1.97 13.75
CA LEU A 125 -13.73 -0.56 13.37
C LEU A 125 -13.29 0.42 14.47
N THR A 126 -12.58 -0.06 15.49
CA THR A 126 -12.09 0.75 16.61
C THR A 126 -11.33 1.99 16.13
N ASN A 127 -10.40 1.81 15.18
CA ASN A 127 -9.60 2.91 14.63
C ASN A 127 -10.49 3.95 13.91
N ILE A 128 -11.50 3.48 13.18
CA ILE A 128 -12.43 4.34 12.44
C ILE A 128 -13.35 5.11 13.40
N ALA A 129 -13.88 4.46 14.43
CA ALA A 129 -14.68 5.15 15.45
C ALA A 129 -13.86 6.19 16.23
N LEU A 130 -12.59 5.89 16.54
CA LEU A 130 -11.68 6.85 17.15
C LEU A 130 -11.36 8.03 16.21
N LEU A 131 -11.22 7.79 14.91
CA LEU A 131 -11.06 8.85 13.91
C LEU A 131 -12.28 9.79 13.92
N ILE A 132 -13.49 9.24 13.84
CA ILE A 132 -14.75 10.01 13.88
C ILE A 132 -14.84 10.85 15.15
N LYS A 133 -14.52 10.25 16.30
CA LYS A 133 -14.58 10.92 17.61
C LYS A 133 -13.55 12.05 17.77
N HIS A 134 -12.33 11.87 17.27
CA HIS A 134 -11.20 12.76 17.58
C HIS A 134 -10.81 13.69 16.44
N TYR A 135 -11.20 13.40 15.20
CA TYR A 135 -10.89 14.20 14.01
C TYR A 135 -12.14 14.47 13.15
N PRO A 136 -13.22 15.04 13.71
CA PRO A 136 -14.44 15.31 12.95
C PRO A 136 -14.19 16.23 11.73
N ASP A 137 -13.21 17.12 11.82
CA ASP A 137 -12.87 18.07 10.75
C ASP A 137 -12.37 17.40 9.46
N VAL A 138 -11.89 16.15 9.50
CA VAL A 138 -11.36 15.46 8.30
C VAL A 138 -12.38 14.52 7.64
N LEU A 139 -13.55 14.32 8.25
CA LEU A 139 -14.53 13.32 7.78
C LEU A 139 -15.09 13.64 6.39
N HIS A 140 -15.15 14.91 6.02
CA HIS A 140 -15.57 15.35 4.68
C HIS A 140 -14.64 14.89 3.55
N ASN A 141 -13.41 14.46 3.88
CA ASN A 141 -12.45 13.89 2.94
C ASN A 141 -12.52 12.35 2.90
N ILE A 142 -13.41 11.72 3.66
CA ILE A 142 -13.65 10.29 3.50
C ILE A 142 -14.64 10.12 2.34
N GLU A 143 -14.19 9.56 1.23
CA GLU A 143 -15.05 9.31 0.06
C GLU A 143 -16.09 8.23 0.36
N LYS A 144 -15.64 7.14 0.98
CA LYS A 144 -16.48 6.10 1.58
C LYS A 144 -15.67 5.19 2.49
N ILE A 145 -16.37 4.53 3.40
CA ILE A 145 -15.87 3.40 4.17
C ILE A 145 -16.52 2.13 3.59
N VAL A 146 -15.70 1.15 3.22
CA VAL A 146 -16.15 -0.18 2.80
C VAL A 146 -15.76 -1.16 3.90
N CYS A 147 -16.71 -1.93 4.43
CA CYS A 147 -16.42 -2.93 5.46
C CYS A 147 -17.19 -4.24 5.25
N VAL A 148 -16.60 -5.33 5.73
CA VAL A 148 -17.25 -6.65 5.77
C VAL A 148 -18.12 -6.72 7.01
N ALA A 149 -19.42 -6.50 6.83
CA ALA A 149 -20.42 -6.59 7.89
C ALA A 149 -21.85 -6.59 7.35
N GLY A 150 -22.79 -7.01 8.19
CA GLY A 150 -24.21 -6.83 7.96
C GLY A 150 -24.92 -8.07 7.42
N ARG A 151 -26.24 -8.08 7.63
CA ARG A 151 -27.15 -9.13 7.19
C ARG A 151 -28.52 -8.57 6.83
N ARG A 152 -29.32 -9.33 6.08
CA ARG A 152 -30.69 -8.94 5.72
C ARG A 152 -31.69 -9.10 6.84
N SER A 153 -31.48 -10.07 7.73
CA SER A 153 -32.38 -10.32 8.86
C SER A 153 -31.68 -11.07 10.00
N THR A 154 -32.28 -11.05 11.18
CA THR A 154 -31.83 -11.83 12.35
C THR A 154 -31.95 -13.34 12.15
N ASP A 155 -32.75 -13.79 11.18
CA ASP A 155 -32.92 -15.21 10.82
C ASP A 155 -31.85 -15.72 9.84
N GLN A 156 -31.05 -14.82 9.26
CA GLN A 156 -29.95 -15.18 8.37
C GLN A 156 -28.80 -15.75 9.19
N HIS A 157 -28.34 -16.94 8.81
CA HIS A 157 -27.23 -17.64 9.46
C HIS A 157 -26.03 -17.76 8.52
N PHE A 158 -24.86 -17.39 9.01
CA PHE A 158 -23.62 -17.43 8.24
C PHE A 158 -23.02 -18.83 8.33
N VAL A 159 -23.20 -19.66 7.30
CA VAL A 159 -22.76 -21.06 7.30
C VAL A 159 -22.09 -21.42 5.99
N ALA A 160 -20.96 -22.12 6.06
CA ALA A 160 -20.26 -22.67 4.89
C ALA A 160 -20.94 -23.94 4.35
N SER A 161 -21.68 -24.67 5.19
CA SER A 161 -22.44 -25.84 4.76
C SER A 161 -23.57 -26.18 5.73
N LYS A 162 -24.52 -27.01 5.27
CA LYS A 162 -25.59 -27.58 6.10
C LYS A 162 -25.09 -28.46 7.27
N HIS A 163 -23.81 -28.83 7.28
CA HIS A 163 -23.21 -29.67 8.32
C HIS A 163 -22.59 -28.84 9.45
N GLN A 164 -22.44 -27.52 9.24
CA GLN A 164 -21.96 -26.60 10.26
C GLN A 164 -23.02 -26.43 11.35
N THR A 165 -22.67 -26.79 12.59
CA THR A 165 -23.61 -26.79 13.73
C THR A 165 -23.71 -25.44 14.42
N ARG A 166 -22.67 -24.61 14.32
CA ARG A 166 -22.61 -23.25 14.86
C ARG A 166 -22.31 -22.28 13.72
N PRO A 167 -23.20 -21.31 13.41
CA PRO A 167 -22.93 -20.27 12.44
C PRO A 167 -21.65 -19.48 12.76
N PHE A 168 -21.04 -18.90 11.72
CA PHE A 168 -20.01 -17.90 11.88
C PHE A 168 -20.59 -16.63 12.52
N ARG A 169 -19.73 -15.89 13.21
CA ARG A 169 -20.05 -14.55 13.69
C ARG A 169 -19.99 -13.57 12.53
N ASP A 170 -20.74 -12.49 12.63
CA ASP A 170 -20.43 -11.27 11.90
C ASP A 170 -19.25 -10.60 12.63
N LEU A 171 -18.05 -11.16 12.47
CA LEU A 171 -16.98 -11.01 13.46
C LEU A 171 -16.61 -9.54 13.68
N ASN A 172 -16.34 -8.80 12.61
CA ASN A 172 -15.93 -7.39 12.65
C ASN A 172 -16.95 -6.52 13.38
N PHE A 173 -18.24 -6.79 13.18
CA PHE A 173 -19.34 -6.16 13.91
C PHE A 173 -19.40 -6.58 15.38
N GLU A 174 -19.43 -7.88 15.65
CA GLU A 174 -19.67 -8.41 16.98
C GLU A 174 -18.49 -8.25 17.97
N VAL A 175 -17.27 -7.92 17.50
CA VAL A 175 -16.12 -7.66 18.40
C VAL A 175 -16.08 -6.21 18.88
N ASP A 176 -16.67 -5.27 18.14
CA ASP A 176 -16.68 -3.85 18.49
C ASP A 176 -17.98 -3.16 18.06
N GLU A 177 -19.10 -3.59 18.65
CA GLU A 177 -20.45 -3.06 18.37
C GLU A 177 -20.53 -1.55 18.59
N ALA A 178 -19.86 -1.04 19.62
CA ALA A 178 -19.81 0.39 19.96
C ALA A 178 -19.12 1.23 18.87
N ALA A 179 -18.08 0.68 18.20
CA ALA A 179 -17.48 1.35 17.06
C ALA A 179 -18.46 1.48 15.87
N PHE A 180 -19.28 0.45 15.63
CA PHE A 180 -20.32 0.52 14.61
C PHE A 180 -21.42 1.52 14.96
N GLU A 181 -21.84 1.61 16.22
CA GLU A 181 -22.81 2.63 16.65
C GLU A 181 -22.34 4.05 16.34
N VAL A 182 -21.04 4.32 16.58
CA VAL A 182 -20.42 5.62 16.23
C VAL A 182 -20.45 5.85 14.73
N LEU A 183 -20.08 4.85 13.93
CA LEU A 183 -20.07 4.96 12.47
C LEU A 183 -21.48 5.20 11.91
N LEU A 184 -22.48 4.42 12.35
CA LEU A 184 -23.88 4.55 11.93
C LEU A 184 -24.50 5.89 12.35
N SER A 185 -23.99 6.49 13.43
CA SER A 185 -24.40 7.83 13.89
C SER A 185 -23.66 8.97 13.19
N SER A 186 -22.67 8.67 12.34
CA SER A 186 -21.89 9.65 11.59
C SER A 186 -22.46 9.87 10.19
N ASP A 187 -22.09 10.96 9.53
CA ASP A 187 -22.49 11.25 8.14
C ASP A 187 -21.57 10.68 7.06
N VAL A 188 -20.60 9.84 7.45
CA VAL A 188 -19.65 9.26 6.50
C VAL A 188 -20.35 8.28 5.54
N PRO A 189 -20.08 8.32 4.23
CA PRO A 189 -20.61 7.33 3.29
C PRO A 189 -20.10 5.93 3.64
N LEU A 190 -21.02 4.96 3.70
CA LEU A 190 -20.75 3.60 4.15
C LEU A 190 -21.27 2.58 3.14
N THR A 191 -20.42 1.63 2.79
CA THR A 191 -20.76 0.44 2.01
C THR A 191 -20.53 -0.81 2.84
N LEU A 192 -21.58 -1.61 3.01
CA LEU A 192 -21.56 -2.92 3.66
C LEU A 192 -21.37 -4.01 2.61
N VAL A 193 -20.35 -4.86 2.81
CA VAL A 193 -20.10 -6.07 2.05
C VAL A 193 -20.49 -7.27 2.92
N PRO A 194 -21.73 -7.75 2.82
CA PRO A 194 -22.28 -8.76 3.74
C PRO A 194 -21.79 -10.18 3.41
N PHE A 195 -22.03 -11.09 4.34
CA PHE A 195 -21.76 -12.52 4.14
C PHE A 195 -22.42 -13.10 2.87
N GLU A 196 -23.62 -12.61 2.51
CA GLU A 196 -24.37 -13.16 1.37
C GLU A 196 -23.64 -13.05 0.04
N VAL A 197 -23.06 -11.88 -0.27
CA VAL A 197 -22.31 -11.70 -1.51
C VAL A 197 -20.96 -12.40 -1.44
N CYS A 198 -20.35 -12.45 -0.25
CA CYS A 198 -19.10 -13.18 -0.07
C CYS A 198 -19.26 -14.69 -0.30
N ALA A 199 -20.39 -15.26 0.10
CA ALA A 199 -20.65 -16.70 -0.01
C ALA A 199 -20.74 -17.22 -1.46
N ASP A 200 -20.88 -16.32 -2.44
CA ASP A 200 -20.90 -16.65 -3.87
C ASP A 200 -19.50 -16.84 -4.46
N VAL A 201 -18.42 -16.47 -3.75
CA VAL A 201 -17.04 -16.58 -4.21
C VAL A 201 -16.23 -17.51 -3.32
N TRP A 202 -15.48 -18.43 -3.94
CA TRP A 202 -14.71 -19.44 -3.22
C TRP A 202 -13.27 -19.52 -3.70
N VAL A 203 -12.32 -19.65 -2.77
CA VAL A 203 -10.95 -20.03 -3.12
C VAL A 203 -10.85 -21.54 -3.07
N ASN A 204 -10.81 -22.19 -4.23
CA ASN A 204 -10.60 -23.62 -4.29
C ASN A 204 -9.13 -23.96 -4.04
N PHE A 205 -8.89 -24.95 -3.18
CA PHE A 205 -7.54 -25.40 -2.87
C PHE A 205 -6.79 -25.96 -4.09
N SER A 206 -7.48 -26.58 -5.06
CA SER A 206 -6.82 -27.04 -6.29
C SER A 206 -6.35 -25.88 -7.17
N GLU A 207 -7.11 -24.80 -7.22
CA GLU A 207 -6.78 -23.59 -7.98
C GLU A 207 -5.63 -22.85 -7.31
N LEU A 208 -5.70 -22.69 -5.99
CA LEU A 208 -4.64 -22.12 -5.17
C LEU A 208 -3.32 -22.90 -5.35
N ARG A 209 -3.38 -24.24 -5.35
CA ARG A 209 -2.22 -25.09 -5.63
C ARG A 209 -1.71 -24.96 -7.07
N ALA A 210 -2.59 -24.81 -8.06
CA ALA A 210 -2.18 -24.58 -9.44
C ALA A 210 -1.46 -23.21 -9.58
N MET A 211 -1.91 -22.21 -8.84
CA MET A 211 -1.35 -20.85 -8.84
C MET A 211 -0.07 -20.72 -8.01
N SER A 212 0.22 -21.62 -7.06
CA SER A 212 1.34 -21.48 -6.11
C SER A 212 2.73 -21.49 -6.75
N HIS A 213 2.85 -21.99 -7.98
CA HIS A 213 4.10 -21.95 -8.76
C HIS A 213 4.26 -20.66 -9.58
N SER A 214 3.25 -19.80 -9.57
CA SER A 214 3.21 -18.61 -10.40
C SER A 214 3.88 -17.42 -9.73
N SER A 215 3.63 -17.09 -8.46
CA SER A 215 4.27 -15.94 -7.80
C SER A 215 4.69 -16.25 -6.36
N SER A 216 5.59 -15.44 -5.79
CA SER A 216 5.97 -15.57 -4.38
C SER A 216 4.79 -15.29 -3.44
N LEU A 217 3.84 -14.45 -3.87
CA LEU A 217 2.60 -14.16 -3.16
C LEU A 217 1.67 -15.38 -3.20
N SER A 218 1.38 -15.94 -4.38
CA SER A 218 0.51 -17.11 -4.49
C SER A 218 1.09 -18.33 -3.78
N GLN A 219 2.41 -18.51 -3.81
CA GLN A 219 3.10 -19.54 -3.03
C GLN A 219 2.88 -19.36 -1.53
N PHE A 220 2.98 -18.12 -1.03
CA PHE A 220 2.78 -17.81 0.38
C PHE A 220 1.32 -18.02 0.80
N LEU A 221 0.36 -17.54 0.00
CA LEU A 221 -1.06 -17.74 0.25
C LEU A 221 -1.40 -19.23 0.29
N GLU A 222 -0.91 -20.05 -0.65
CA GLU A 222 -1.12 -21.50 -0.63
C GLU A 222 -0.57 -22.16 0.63
N GLN A 223 0.70 -21.87 0.97
CA GLN A 223 1.37 -22.45 2.10
C GLN A 223 0.63 -22.20 3.41
N HIS A 224 0.13 -20.97 3.60
CA HIS A 224 -0.55 -20.57 4.84
C HIS A 224 -2.04 -20.92 4.86
N SER A 225 -2.68 -21.13 3.71
CA SER A 225 -4.10 -21.51 3.62
C SER A 225 -4.36 -23.00 3.84
N MET A 226 -3.34 -23.87 3.81
CA MET A 226 -3.53 -25.32 3.94
C MET A 226 -4.26 -25.74 5.23
N ILE A 227 -3.85 -25.16 6.37
CA ILE A 227 -4.45 -25.51 7.67
C ILE A 227 -5.87 -24.96 7.76
N TRP A 228 -6.07 -23.72 7.29
CA TRP A 228 -7.37 -23.07 7.22
C TRP A 228 -8.38 -23.86 6.37
N TRP A 229 -7.97 -24.22 5.15
CA TRP A 229 -8.75 -25.09 4.27
C TRP A 229 -9.10 -26.43 4.92
N THR A 230 -8.16 -27.04 5.65
CA THR A 230 -8.39 -28.30 6.36
C THR A 230 -9.46 -28.14 7.44
N GLU A 231 -9.44 -27.04 8.20
CA GLU A 231 -10.48 -26.73 9.19
C GLU A 231 -11.84 -26.53 8.52
N TRP A 232 -11.91 -25.74 7.44
CA TRP A 232 -13.15 -25.53 6.69
C TRP A 232 -13.78 -26.82 6.19
N LYS A 233 -12.96 -27.74 5.68
CA LYS A 233 -13.41 -29.04 5.21
C LYS A 233 -13.87 -29.94 6.35
N LEU A 234 -13.09 -30.06 7.42
CA LEU A 234 -13.34 -31.05 8.48
C LEU A 234 -14.35 -30.58 9.53
N ILE A 235 -14.34 -29.29 9.87
CA ILE A 235 -15.17 -28.71 10.94
C ILE A 235 -16.44 -28.09 10.38
N PHE A 236 -16.34 -27.32 9.29
CA PHE A 236 -17.49 -26.61 8.70
C PHE A 236 -18.17 -27.39 7.57
N GLY A 237 -17.60 -28.52 7.14
CA GLY A 237 -18.17 -29.39 6.10
C GLY A 237 -18.12 -28.76 4.71
N ALA A 238 -17.23 -27.79 4.48
CA ALA A 238 -16.99 -27.20 3.17
C ALA A 238 -16.47 -28.26 2.20
N LYS A 239 -16.94 -28.23 0.94
CA LYS A 239 -16.55 -29.25 -0.05
C LYS A 239 -15.14 -29.01 -0.61
N GLU A 240 -14.90 -27.84 -1.18
CA GLU A 240 -13.70 -27.57 -1.98
C GLU A 240 -13.15 -26.14 -1.83
N GLY A 241 -12.95 -25.65 -0.61
CA GLY A 241 -12.36 -24.32 -0.43
C GLY A 241 -12.76 -23.63 0.86
N PHE A 242 -12.59 -22.32 0.87
CA PHE A 242 -13.09 -21.39 1.88
C PHE A 242 -13.56 -20.09 1.20
N ILE A 243 -14.34 -19.30 1.91
CA ILE A 243 -14.81 -17.98 1.46
C ILE A 243 -13.77 -16.93 1.89
N PRO A 244 -13.22 -16.11 0.96
CA PRO A 244 -12.23 -15.08 1.27
C PRO A 244 -12.92 -13.72 1.55
N PHE A 245 -13.59 -13.56 2.69
CA PHE A 245 -14.52 -12.45 2.93
C PHE A 245 -13.93 -11.07 2.61
N ASP A 246 -12.76 -10.77 3.17
CA ASP A 246 -12.09 -9.47 2.99
C ASP A 246 -11.61 -9.22 1.57
N MET A 247 -11.30 -10.29 0.82
CA MET A 247 -10.92 -10.18 -0.59
C MET A 247 -12.08 -9.63 -1.43
N ILE A 248 -13.33 -9.93 -1.05
CA ILE A 248 -14.52 -9.45 -1.77
C ILE A 248 -14.71 -7.95 -1.52
N ALA A 249 -14.49 -7.49 -0.28
CA ALA A 249 -14.51 -6.06 0.02
C ALA A 249 -13.37 -5.31 -0.68
N ALA A 250 -12.16 -5.88 -0.72
CA ALA A 250 -11.06 -5.34 -1.52
C ALA A 250 -11.40 -5.28 -3.02
N ALA A 251 -12.03 -6.32 -3.56
CA ALA A 251 -12.44 -6.36 -4.95
C ALA A 251 -13.50 -5.31 -5.29
N TYR A 252 -14.42 -5.02 -4.37
CA TYR A 252 -15.37 -3.92 -4.52
C TYR A 252 -14.66 -2.57 -4.64
N VAL A 253 -13.60 -2.35 -3.86
CA VAL A 253 -12.79 -1.12 -3.97
C VAL A 253 -12.01 -1.06 -5.29
N VAL A 254 -11.45 -2.20 -5.73
CA VAL A 254 -10.71 -2.28 -7.01
C VAL A 254 -11.63 -2.00 -8.20
N ASN A 255 -12.81 -2.60 -8.21
CA ASN A 255 -13.77 -2.42 -9.29
C ASN A 255 -15.22 -2.58 -8.80
N PRO A 256 -15.88 -1.46 -8.43
CA PRO A 256 -17.28 -1.48 -8.02
C PRO A 256 -18.24 -2.01 -9.10
N GLU A 257 -17.87 -1.95 -10.40
CA GLU A 257 -18.71 -2.43 -11.50
C GLU A 257 -18.87 -3.96 -11.53
N TRP A 258 -18.03 -4.69 -10.79
CA TRP A 258 -18.23 -6.13 -10.57
C TRP A 258 -19.40 -6.44 -9.65
N PHE A 259 -20.01 -5.44 -9.02
CA PHE A 259 -20.99 -5.63 -7.96
C PHE A 259 -22.29 -4.88 -8.23
N VAL A 260 -23.37 -5.42 -7.68
CA VAL A 260 -24.65 -4.71 -7.58
C VAL A 260 -24.81 -4.28 -6.13
N SER A 261 -25.15 -3.00 -5.93
CA SER A 261 -25.41 -2.43 -4.61
C SER A 261 -26.77 -1.73 -4.59
N HIS A 262 -27.40 -1.74 -3.42
CA HIS A 262 -28.62 -1.00 -3.15
C HIS A 262 -28.44 -0.10 -1.94
N SER A 263 -28.95 1.12 -2.00
CA SER A 263 -28.99 2.02 -0.85
C SER A 263 -30.22 1.68 0.00
N TRP A 264 -29.99 1.18 1.21
CA TRP A 264 -31.02 0.73 2.16
C TRP A 264 -30.72 1.23 3.57
N GLU A 265 -31.74 1.20 4.43
CA GLU A 265 -31.61 1.58 5.83
C GLU A 265 -31.03 0.43 6.66
N ALA A 266 -29.93 0.70 7.36
CA ALA A 266 -29.30 -0.19 8.32
C ALA A 266 -29.63 0.21 9.76
N LYS A 267 -29.85 -0.78 10.63
CA LYS A 267 -30.07 -0.56 12.07
C LYS A 267 -29.51 -1.72 12.89
N LEU A 268 -29.35 -1.48 14.19
CA LEU A 268 -29.08 -2.55 15.15
C LEU A 268 -30.40 -3.17 15.62
N GLU A 269 -30.43 -4.51 15.66
CA GLU A 269 -31.57 -5.28 16.17
C GLU A 269 -31.09 -6.32 17.19
N ILE A 270 -31.71 -6.33 18.37
CA ILE A 270 -31.41 -7.31 19.41
C ILE A 270 -32.35 -8.51 19.22
N ALA A 271 -31.77 -9.70 19.05
CA ALA A 271 -32.52 -10.94 18.92
C ALA A 271 -31.77 -12.11 19.56
N ALA A 272 -32.40 -13.29 19.58
CA ALA A 272 -31.77 -14.52 20.06
C ALA A 272 -30.46 -14.79 19.31
N SER A 273 -29.41 -15.14 20.04
CA SER A 273 -28.09 -15.39 19.48
C SER A 273 -28.05 -16.71 18.71
N ASP A 274 -27.66 -16.62 17.44
CA ASP A 274 -27.41 -17.77 16.58
C ASP A 274 -26.08 -18.46 16.89
N THR A 275 -25.16 -17.79 17.59
CA THR A 275 -23.85 -18.32 17.97
C THR A 275 -23.78 -18.81 19.41
N ASP A 276 -24.60 -18.29 20.33
CA ASP A 276 -24.59 -18.65 21.76
C ASP A 276 -26.00 -19.03 22.26
N LYS A 277 -26.17 -20.30 22.66
CA LYS A 277 -27.46 -20.79 23.18
C LYS A 277 -27.90 -20.00 24.41
N HIS A 278 -29.18 -19.62 24.43
CA HIS A 278 -29.85 -18.91 25.53
C HIS A 278 -29.33 -17.50 25.81
N LYS A 279 -28.62 -16.89 24.86
CA LYS A 279 -28.26 -15.47 24.89
C LYS A 279 -28.99 -14.70 23.81
N GLU A 280 -29.03 -13.39 23.96
CA GLU A 280 -29.36 -12.44 22.90
C GLU A 280 -28.08 -11.73 22.47
N LYS A 281 -28.06 -11.19 21.25
CA LYS A 281 -26.98 -10.33 20.76
C LYS A 281 -27.53 -9.29 19.78
N ALA A 282 -26.74 -8.26 19.50
CA ALA A 282 -27.04 -7.32 18.43
C ALA A 282 -26.76 -7.93 17.06
N TYR A 283 -27.52 -7.47 16.08
CA TYR A 283 -27.35 -7.76 14.66
C TYR A 283 -27.38 -6.45 13.88
N LEU A 284 -26.42 -6.24 12.99
CA LEU A 284 -26.49 -5.17 12.00
C LEU A 284 -27.38 -5.61 10.83
N VAL A 285 -28.63 -5.15 10.83
CA VAL A 285 -29.63 -5.53 9.84
C VAL A 285 -29.80 -4.42 8.81
N CYS A 286 -29.73 -4.76 7.53
CA CYS A 286 -29.95 -3.84 6.40
C CYS A 286 -30.79 -4.52 5.32
N ASN A 287 -31.94 -3.93 4.98
CA ASN A 287 -32.84 -4.42 3.93
C ASN A 287 -33.84 -3.34 3.50
N GLU A 288 -34.54 -3.60 2.41
CA GLU A 288 -35.50 -2.68 1.78
C GLU A 288 -36.74 -2.36 2.62
N SER A 289 -37.02 -3.13 3.68
CA SER A 289 -38.21 -2.99 4.52
C SER A 289 -38.00 -2.12 5.76
N ILE A 290 -36.74 -1.78 6.07
CA ILE A 290 -36.42 -0.89 7.19
C ILE A 290 -36.70 0.55 6.76
N GLU A 291 -37.57 1.25 7.49
CA GLU A 291 -37.93 2.65 7.22
C GLU A 291 -37.19 3.65 8.11
N GLN A 292 -36.56 3.18 9.19
CA GLN A 292 -35.88 4.01 10.17
C GLN A 292 -34.53 3.39 10.51
N GLY A 293 -33.46 3.97 9.97
CA GLY A 293 -32.09 3.52 10.17
C GLY A 293 -31.10 4.58 9.68
N ARG A 294 -29.90 4.10 9.36
CA ARG A 294 -28.88 4.83 8.61
C ARG A 294 -28.89 4.32 7.17
N GLU A 295 -29.09 5.20 6.20
CA GLU A 295 -28.92 4.85 4.78
C GLU A 295 -27.45 4.48 4.52
N VAL A 296 -27.24 3.29 3.94
CA VAL A 296 -25.94 2.74 3.55
C VAL A 296 -26.06 2.05 2.20
N ASP A 297 -24.96 1.95 1.46
CA ASP A 297 -24.89 1.06 0.31
C ASP A 297 -24.69 -0.38 0.81
N TYR A 298 -25.50 -1.31 0.33
CA TYR A 298 -25.45 -2.72 0.69
C TYR A 298 -25.22 -3.56 -0.56
N VAL A 299 -24.10 -4.29 -0.59
CA VAL A 299 -23.72 -5.12 -1.74
C VAL A 299 -24.49 -6.43 -1.74
N VAL A 300 -25.14 -6.77 -2.86
CA VAL A 300 -26.06 -7.91 -2.95
C VAL A 300 -25.64 -8.99 -3.93
N GLU A 301 -24.89 -8.62 -4.98
CA GLU A 301 -24.47 -9.56 -6.02
C GLU A 301 -23.05 -9.24 -6.45
N VAL A 302 -22.33 -10.29 -6.85
CA VAL A 302 -20.99 -10.23 -7.45
C VAL A 302 -21.04 -10.91 -8.83
N SER A 303 -20.41 -10.27 -9.81
CA SER A 303 -20.30 -10.80 -11.17
C SER A 303 -19.52 -12.12 -11.16
N PRO A 304 -19.93 -13.13 -11.95
CA PRO A 304 -19.17 -14.37 -12.10
C PRO A 304 -17.78 -14.15 -12.72
N ASP A 305 -17.54 -13.00 -13.36
CA ASP A 305 -16.24 -12.64 -13.93
C ASP A 305 -15.26 -12.12 -12.86
N ALA A 306 -15.72 -11.75 -11.66
CA ALA A 306 -14.88 -11.19 -10.60
C ALA A 306 -13.91 -12.23 -10.02
N GLU A 307 -14.39 -13.43 -9.70
CA GLU A 307 -13.56 -14.49 -9.09
C GLU A 307 -12.37 -14.88 -9.98
N PRO A 308 -12.55 -15.22 -11.28
CA PRO A 308 -11.43 -15.52 -12.16
C PRO A 308 -10.41 -14.39 -12.26
N GLU A 309 -10.85 -13.13 -12.30
CA GLU A 309 -9.96 -11.98 -12.41
C GLU A 309 -9.19 -11.71 -11.11
N MET A 310 -9.83 -11.85 -9.94
CA MET A 310 -9.15 -11.79 -8.64
C MET A 310 -8.07 -12.87 -8.52
N LEU A 311 -8.41 -14.13 -8.84
CA LEU A 311 -7.47 -15.24 -8.80
C LEU A 311 -6.33 -15.05 -9.81
N LYS A 312 -6.64 -14.56 -11.01
CA LYS A 312 -5.63 -14.22 -12.02
C LYS A 312 -4.63 -13.20 -11.49
N ARG A 313 -5.08 -12.11 -10.87
CA ARG A 313 -4.19 -11.08 -10.27
C ARG A 313 -3.29 -11.65 -9.16
N LEU A 314 -3.82 -12.53 -8.32
CA LEU A 314 -3.02 -13.21 -7.29
C LEU A 314 -1.97 -14.17 -7.91
N ALA A 315 -2.30 -14.79 -9.05
CA ALA A 315 -1.40 -15.70 -9.76
C ALA A 315 -0.34 -14.98 -10.59
N GLU A 316 -0.63 -13.78 -11.10
CA GLU A 316 0.16 -13.12 -12.12
C GLU A 316 1.62 -12.85 -11.68
N ARG A 317 2.55 -13.21 -12.56
CA ARG A 317 3.96 -12.80 -12.46
C ARG A 317 4.10 -11.37 -12.95
N ASP A 318 3.59 -10.43 -12.18
CA ASP A 318 3.80 -9.03 -12.49
C ASP A 318 5.23 -8.61 -12.12
N ILE A 319 6.03 -8.21 -13.12
CA ILE A 319 7.36 -7.63 -12.90
C ILE A 319 7.28 -6.39 -12.02
N GLY A 320 6.17 -5.64 -12.07
CA GLY A 320 5.90 -4.48 -11.21
C GLY A 320 5.97 -4.84 -9.73
N ALA A 321 5.45 -6.00 -9.33
CA ALA A 321 5.53 -6.46 -7.95
C ALA A 321 6.92 -6.98 -7.52
N PHE A 322 7.86 -7.13 -8.47
CA PHE A 322 9.26 -7.43 -8.17
C PHE A 322 10.14 -6.17 -8.21
N VAL A 323 9.67 -5.07 -8.82
CA VAL A 323 10.36 -3.78 -8.89
C VAL A 323 9.76 -2.83 -7.85
N LEU A 324 10.27 -2.92 -6.62
CA LEU A 324 9.62 -2.31 -5.45
C LEU A 324 9.92 -0.82 -5.24
N SER A 325 11.03 -0.31 -5.76
CA SER A 325 11.45 1.09 -5.59
C SER A 325 12.68 1.44 -6.44
N LEU A 326 12.94 2.75 -6.58
CA LEU A 326 14.24 3.26 -7.03
C LEU A 326 15.31 2.93 -5.99
N SER A 327 16.39 2.26 -6.41
CA SER A 327 17.49 1.89 -5.51
C SER A 327 18.47 3.05 -5.29
N HIS A 328 19.13 3.50 -6.35
CA HIS A 328 20.14 4.55 -6.30
C HIS A 328 20.37 5.15 -7.70
N ILE A 329 21.12 6.24 -7.75
CA ILE A 329 21.65 6.85 -8.97
C ILE A 329 23.17 6.71 -8.93
N ASN A 330 23.74 6.04 -9.93
CA ASN A 330 25.19 5.88 -10.03
C ASN A 330 25.83 7.14 -10.63
N VAL A 331 26.96 7.57 -10.04
CA VAL A 331 27.77 8.68 -10.53
C VAL A 331 29.24 8.27 -10.59
N ILE A 332 29.83 8.38 -11.77
CA ILE A 332 31.28 8.21 -11.93
C ILE A 332 32.00 9.49 -11.53
N VAL A 333 32.96 9.37 -10.61
CA VAL A 333 33.62 10.51 -9.98
C VAL A 333 35.14 10.42 -10.05
N ASP A 334 35.77 11.58 -9.92
CA ASP A 334 37.22 11.74 -9.89
C ASP A 334 37.83 11.31 -8.55
N ASP A 335 37.08 11.37 -7.47
CA ASP A 335 37.42 10.93 -6.11
C ASP A 335 36.15 10.79 -5.27
N VAL A 336 35.94 9.63 -4.64
CA VAL A 336 34.67 9.36 -3.94
C VAL A 336 34.48 10.21 -2.68
N ASP A 337 35.55 10.55 -1.95
CA ASP A 337 35.45 11.38 -0.75
C ASP A 337 35.18 12.84 -1.10
N THR A 338 35.91 13.36 -2.08
CA THR A 338 35.71 14.71 -2.61
C THR A 338 34.30 14.88 -3.20
N ALA A 339 33.80 13.84 -3.89
CA ALA A 339 32.44 13.82 -4.41
C ALA A 339 31.39 13.78 -3.29
N ALA A 340 31.60 12.96 -2.26
CA ALA A 340 30.70 12.90 -1.11
C ALA A 340 30.60 14.26 -0.40
N ASP A 341 31.73 14.94 -0.19
CA ASP A 341 31.76 16.26 0.43
C ASP A 341 31.10 17.32 -0.47
N TYR A 342 31.27 17.21 -1.79
CA TYR A 342 30.55 18.04 -2.76
C TYR A 342 29.04 17.87 -2.63
N TYR A 343 28.51 16.65 -2.75
CA TYR A 343 27.07 16.37 -2.67
C TYR A 343 26.48 16.68 -1.30
N GLN A 344 27.25 16.51 -0.22
CA GLN A 344 26.86 16.95 1.11
C GLN A 344 26.65 18.46 1.16
N ARG A 345 27.57 19.24 0.58
CA ARG A 345 27.45 20.71 0.54
C ARG A 345 26.31 21.15 -0.36
N VAL A 346 26.23 20.67 -1.60
CA VAL A 346 25.30 21.24 -2.59
C VAL A 346 23.86 20.75 -2.42
N LEU A 347 23.68 19.51 -1.96
CA LEU A 347 22.38 18.84 -1.89
C LEU A 347 22.08 18.23 -0.53
N GLY A 348 22.96 18.35 0.48
CA GLY A 348 22.67 17.86 1.83
C GLY A 348 22.76 16.33 2.00
N PHE A 349 23.43 15.62 1.10
CA PHE A 349 23.66 14.19 1.24
C PHE A 349 24.57 13.86 2.43
N GLU A 350 24.35 12.72 3.07
CA GLU A 350 25.20 12.20 4.15
C GLU A 350 25.79 10.84 3.75
N ARG A 351 26.99 10.50 4.25
CA ARG A 351 27.59 9.18 4.01
C ARG A 351 26.68 8.07 4.54
N ALA A 352 26.33 7.13 3.66
CA ALA A 352 25.30 6.14 3.94
C ALA A 352 25.78 5.06 4.91
N LEU A 353 24.82 4.55 5.70
CA LEU A 353 25.00 3.39 6.56
C LEU A 353 24.06 2.26 6.10
N ASP A 354 24.54 1.03 6.21
CA ASP A 354 23.72 -0.16 6.01
C ASP A 354 22.78 -0.40 7.20
N ALA A 355 21.92 -1.41 7.09
CA ALA A 355 20.96 -1.77 8.14
C ALA A 355 21.64 -2.16 9.48
N GLN A 356 22.91 -2.57 9.45
CA GLN A 356 23.72 -2.88 10.62
C GLN A 356 24.55 -1.69 11.11
N ARG A 357 24.26 -0.48 10.61
CA ARG A 357 24.94 0.78 10.90
C ARG A 357 26.41 0.80 10.51
N LYS A 358 26.84 -0.05 9.58
CA LYS A 358 28.19 0.00 9.00
C LYS A 358 28.22 0.97 7.84
N LYS A 359 29.38 1.58 7.63
CA LYS A 359 29.60 2.48 6.49
C LYS A 359 29.48 1.71 5.18
N MET A 360 28.70 2.24 4.25
CA MET A 360 28.62 1.73 2.87
C MET A 360 29.76 2.35 2.05
N ASP A 361 30.98 2.00 2.43
CA ASP A 361 32.23 2.53 1.88
C ASP A 361 33.16 1.35 1.55
N TYR A 362 33.37 1.11 0.25
CA TYR A 362 34.08 -0.04 -0.29
C TYR A 362 35.24 0.45 -1.15
N ARG A 363 36.48 0.17 -0.73
CA ARG A 363 37.70 0.67 -1.41
C ARG A 363 38.46 -0.46 -2.09
N GLY A 364 38.99 -0.19 -3.27
CA GLY A 364 39.79 -1.12 -4.05
C GLY A 364 39.06 -2.43 -4.34
N VAL A 365 37.76 -2.36 -4.58
CA VAL A 365 36.93 -3.53 -4.89
C VAL A 365 37.46 -4.16 -6.18
N SER A 366 37.86 -5.41 -6.08
CA SER A 366 38.32 -6.23 -7.19
C SER A 366 37.82 -7.65 -6.96
N MET A 367 36.77 -8.04 -7.67
CA MET A 367 36.18 -9.36 -7.57
C MET A 367 35.59 -9.78 -8.91
N ALA A 368 35.76 -11.05 -9.28
CA ALA A 368 35.38 -11.55 -10.59
C ALA A 368 33.86 -11.45 -10.83
N GLU A 369 33.07 -11.61 -9.78
CA GLU A 369 31.62 -11.50 -9.77
C GLU A 369 31.17 -10.08 -10.12
N PHE A 370 31.74 -9.06 -9.46
CA PHE A 370 31.49 -7.65 -9.81
C PHE A 370 31.85 -7.38 -11.27
N ASN A 371 33.00 -7.87 -11.74
CA ASN A 371 33.42 -7.66 -13.13
C ASN A 371 32.44 -8.31 -14.10
N GLN A 372 31.95 -9.51 -13.79
CA GLN A 372 30.94 -10.18 -14.59
C GLN A 372 29.63 -9.38 -14.63
N ASP A 373 29.14 -8.95 -13.48
CA ASP A 373 27.85 -8.24 -13.35
C ASP A 373 27.90 -6.84 -13.96
N ALA A 374 29.05 -6.16 -13.88
CA ALA A 374 29.30 -4.86 -14.51
C ALA A 374 29.61 -4.95 -16.02
N GLY A 375 29.60 -6.15 -16.61
CA GLY A 375 29.91 -6.35 -18.04
C GLY A 375 31.39 -6.19 -18.41
N LEU A 376 32.28 -6.27 -17.43
CA LEU A 376 33.75 -6.17 -17.54
C LEU A 376 34.43 -7.53 -17.34
N ALA A 377 33.74 -8.62 -17.62
CA ALA A 377 34.24 -9.98 -17.43
C ALA A 377 35.62 -10.19 -18.08
N GLY A 378 36.55 -10.78 -17.33
CA GLY A 378 37.92 -11.04 -17.79
C GLY A 378 38.83 -9.80 -17.86
N GLN A 379 38.36 -8.63 -17.46
CA GLN A 379 39.18 -7.42 -17.32
C GLN A 379 39.73 -7.29 -15.89
N ASP A 380 40.86 -6.60 -15.76
CA ASP A 380 41.37 -6.14 -14.47
C ASP A 380 40.57 -4.90 -14.05
N VAL A 381 39.82 -5.03 -12.96
CA VAL A 381 38.95 -3.97 -12.46
C VAL A 381 39.27 -3.73 -10.99
N VAL A 382 39.50 -2.46 -10.68
CA VAL A 382 39.69 -1.97 -9.33
C VAL A 382 38.87 -0.69 -9.20
N VAL A 383 37.88 -0.69 -8.30
CA VAL A 383 36.93 0.42 -8.15
C VAL A 383 36.73 0.76 -6.67
N ASP A 384 36.65 2.05 -6.36
CA ASP A 384 36.10 2.53 -5.09
C ASP A 384 34.61 2.80 -5.27
N VAL A 385 33.79 2.35 -4.32
CA VAL A 385 32.34 2.55 -4.28
C VAL A 385 31.96 3.15 -2.93
N LEU A 386 31.36 4.34 -2.94
CA LEU A 386 30.87 5.01 -1.73
C LEU A 386 29.41 5.40 -1.93
N PHE A 387 28.55 4.98 -1.01
CA PHE A 387 27.16 5.41 -1.01
C PHE A 387 26.97 6.65 -0.13
N VAL A 388 26.22 7.62 -0.65
CA VAL A 388 25.67 8.74 0.14
C VAL A 388 24.15 8.75 0.03
N LYS A 389 23.45 9.15 1.09
CA LYS A 389 21.99 9.18 1.21
C LYS A 389 21.51 10.56 1.59
N HIS A 390 20.47 11.05 0.93
CA HIS A 390 19.80 12.27 1.37
C HIS A 390 18.87 11.97 2.57
N PRO A 391 18.92 12.72 3.68
CA PRO A 391 18.14 12.42 4.88
C PRO A 391 16.62 12.50 4.66
N TYR A 392 16.15 13.52 3.95
CA TYR A 392 14.72 13.75 3.70
C TYR A 392 14.23 13.13 2.39
N ALA A 393 14.93 13.42 1.30
CA ALA A 393 14.65 12.88 -0.01
C ALA A 393 15.13 11.43 -0.21
N SER A 394 15.50 10.66 0.84
CA SER A 394 15.90 9.22 0.89
C SER A 394 16.34 8.49 -0.41
N VAL A 395 16.99 9.23 -1.30
CA VAL A 395 17.63 8.79 -2.53
C VAL A 395 19.08 8.52 -2.17
N TYR A 396 19.64 7.50 -2.81
CA TYR A 396 21.04 7.14 -2.68
C TYR A 396 21.78 7.55 -3.95
N LEU A 397 22.96 8.14 -3.78
CA LEU A 397 23.96 8.21 -4.85
C LEU A 397 25.00 7.13 -4.60
N GLU A 398 25.30 6.36 -5.64
CA GLU A 398 26.42 5.42 -5.67
C GLU A 398 27.58 6.10 -6.39
N LEU A 399 28.58 6.53 -5.63
CA LEU A 399 29.75 7.23 -6.15
C LEU A 399 30.81 6.19 -6.50
N MET A 400 31.22 6.12 -7.76
CA MET A 400 32.22 5.16 -8.23
C MET A 400 33.44 5.84 -8.80
N LYS A 401 34.62 5.39 -8.37
CA LYS A 401 35.90 5.72 -8.99
C LYS A 401 36.60 4.46 -9.46
N TYR A 402 36.68 4.28 -10.77
CA TYR A 402 37.51 3.24 -11.36
C TYR A 402 38.98 3.67 -11.33
N HIS A 403 39.82 2.86 -10.69
CA HIS A 403 41.28 2.93 -10.79
C HIS A 403 41.75 2.19 -12.05
N THR A 404 41.11 1.05 -12.34
CA THR A 404 41.25 0.29 -13.59
C THR A 404 39.87 -0.28 -13.96
N PRO A 405 39.43 -0.25 -15.23
CA PRO A 405 40.02 0.48 -16.34
C PRO A 405 39.88 2.01 -16.20
N ILE A 406 40.75 2.77 -16.88
CA ILE A 406 40.67 4.24 -16.89
C ILE A 406 39.77 4.68 -18.06
N GLY A 407 38.60 5.21 -17.74
CA GLY A 407 37.67 5.79 -18.72
C GLY A 407 38.09 7.18 -19.21
N THR A 408 37.32 7.74 -20.15
CA THR A 408 37.50 9.14 -20.55
C THR A 408 37.09 10.09 -19.43
N LYS A 409 37.79 11.23 -19.32
CA LYS A 409 37.45 12.32 -18.39
C LYS A 409 36.71 13.47 -19.08
N ASP A 410 36.50 13.36 -20.39
CA ASP A 410 35.74 14.34 -21.14
C ASP A 410 34.25 14.17 -20.83
N ILE A 411 33.66 15.16 -20.17
CA ILE A 411 32.23 15.17 -19.88
C ILE A 411 31.49 15.47 -21.19
N PRO A 412 30.56 14.60 -21.62
CA PRO A 412 29.78 14.87 -22.82
C PRO A 412 28.98 16.17 -22.66
N PRO A 413 28.79 16.95 -23.74
CA PRO A 413 27.90 18.10 -23.70
C PRO A 413 26.51 17.69 -23.23
N GLN A 414 25.91 18.46 -22.33
CA GLN A 414 24.55 18.19 -21.88
C GLN A 414 23.57 18.37 -23.04
N PRO A 415 22.76 17.34 -23.37
CA PRO A 415 21.67 17.49 -24.33
C PRO A 415 20.62 18.43 -23.74
N LYS A 416 19.87 19.12 -24.60
CA LYS A 416 18.73 19.90 -24.13
C LYS A 416 17.63 18.97 -23.64
N THR A 417 16.77 19.50 -22.76
CA THR A 417 15.63 18.76 -22.19
C THR A 417 14.73 18.12 -23.25
N TYR A 418 14.64 18.70 -24.45
CA TYR A 418 13.80 18.24 -25.56
C TYR A 418 14.54 17.46 -26.66
N ASP A 419 15.85 17.20 -26.53
CA ASP A 419 16.58 16.40 -27.50
C ASP A 419 16.22 14.90 -27.36
N LEU A 420 16.46 14.07 -28.39
CA LEU A 420 16.15 12.62 -28.40
C LEU A 420 17.30 11.76 -27.81
N GLY A 421 17.00 10.79 -26.92
CA GLY A 421 17.91 9.75 -26.39
C GLY A 421 18.76 10.07 -25.13
N GLY A 422 18.72 9.23 -24.09
CA GLY A 422 19.47 9.36 -22.82
C GLY A 422 18.65 9.96 -21.66
N PRO A 423 19.07 9.80 -20.39
CA PRO A 423 18.42 10.47 -19.26
C PRO A 423 18.60 11.99 -19.39
N ARG A 424 17.53 12.77 -19.15
CA ARG A 424 17.52 14.22 -19.36
C ARG A 424 17.82 14.99 -18.09
N HIS A 425 17.26 14.55 -16.98
CA HIS A 425 17.51 15.14 -15.67
C HIS A 425 17.10 14.16 -14.57
N VAL A 426 17.60 14.43 -13.37
CA VAL A 426 17.11 13.86 -12.11
C VAL A 426 16.37 14.97 -11.36
N ALA A 427 15.11 14.73 -11.01
CA ALA A 427 14.27 15.72 -10.34
C ALA A 427 14.21 15.53 -8.81
N LEU A 428 14.28 16.63 -8.08
CA LEU A 428 14.04 16.71 -6.64
C LEU A 428 12.98 17.76 -6.32
N GLU A 429 12.08 17.43 -5.40
CA GLU A 429 11.07 18.37 -4.91
C GLU A 429 11.66 19.31 -3.84
N VAL A 430 11.26 20.58 -3.90
CA VAL A 430 11.70 21.63 -2.97
C VAL A 430 10.52 22.47 -2.50
N SER A 431 10.59 22.94 -1.26
CA SER A 431 9.53 23.78 -0.67
C SER A 431 9.54 25.23 -1.15
N ASN A 432 10.63 25.66 -1.81
CA ASN A 432 10.79 27.01 -2.34
C ASN A 432 11.87 27.04 -3.43
N CYS A 433 11.46 26.96 -4.69
CA CYS A 433 12.35 27.01 -5.86
C CYS A 433 13.16 28.30 -5.89
N GLY A 434 12.59 29.45 -5.52
CA GLY A 434 13.29 30.73 -5.54
C GLY A 434 14.47 30.80 -4.58
N GLU A 435 14.32 30.28 -3.35
CA GLU A 435 15.39 30.17 -2.36
C GLU A 435 16.46 29.17 -2.81
N VAL A 436 16.04 27.98 -3.25
CA VAL A 436 16.97 26.92 -3.69
C VAL A 436 17.77 27.38 -4.92
N PHE A 437 17.12 28.07 -5.87
CA PHE A 437 17.79 28.66 -7.04
C PHE A 437 18.90 29.62 -6.61
N ARG A 438 18.60 30.56 -5.70
CA ARG A 438 19.58 31.54 -5.21
C ARG A 438 20.72 30.88 -4.43
N TYR A 439 20.41 29.86 -3.63
CA TYR A 439 21.40 29.08 -2.91
C TYR A 439 22.35 28.36 -3.88
N LEU A 440 21.81 27.60 -4.84
CA LEU A 440 22.58 26.81 -5.80
C LEU A 440 23.41 27.68 -6.73
N LYS A 441 22.88 28.83 -7.17
CA LYS A 441 23.62 29.79 -8.04
C LYS A 441 24.91 30.32 -7.38
N GLN A 442 25.03 30.24 -6.06
CA GLN A 442 26.21 30.67 -5.30
C GLN A 442 27.22 29.54 -5.04
N GLN A 443 26.90 28.29 -5.38
CA GLN A 443 27.75 27.14 -5.07
C GLN A 443 28.85 26.94 -6.12
N GLU A 444 30.06 26.66 -5.66
CA GLU A 444 31.16 26.23 -6.55
C GLU A 444 30.82 24.88 -7.21
N GLY A 445 31.05 24.80 -8.52
CA GLY A 445 30.79 23.60 -9.33
C GLY A 445 29.32 23.42 -9.73
N VAL A 446 28.49 24.46 -9.59
CA VAL A 446 27.09 24.50 -10.04
C VAL A 446 26.96 25.44 -11.23
N THR A 447 26.31 24.98 -12.29
CA THR A 447 26.01 25.80 -13.48
C THR A 447 24.51 25.77 -13.75
N MET A 448 23.84 26.92 -13.77
CA MET A 448 22.43 26.98 -14.20
C MET A 448 22.31 26.59 -15.68
N ILE A 449 21.23 25.91 -16.08
CA ILE A 449 21.06 25.45 -17.47
C ILE A 449 21.04 26.62 -18.47
N ASN A 450 20.61 27.79 -18.00
CA ASN A 450 20.71 29.06 -18.70
C ASN A 450 21.53 30.02 -17.84
N THR A 451 22.62 30.54 -18.41
CA THR A 451 23.56 31.43 -17.73
C THR A 451 23.16 32.90 -17.80
N SER A 452 22.05 33.23 -18.48
CA SER A 452 21.48 34.58 -18.51
C SER A 452 21.15 35.06 -17.09
N ASP A 453 21.40 36.35 -16.82
CA ASP A 453 21.01 36.99 -15.56
C ASP A 453 19.49 37.04 -15.35
N GLU A 454 18.72 36.94 -16.44
CA GLU A 454 17.25 36.89 -16.42
C GLU A 454 16.72 35.49 -16.07
N TYR A 455 17.56 34.44 -16.07
CA TYR A 455 17.07 33.11 -15.74
C TYR A 455 16.74 33.00 -14.24
N HIS A 456 15.51 32.63 -13.95
CA HIS A 456 14.99 32.37 -12.61
C HIS A 456 13.78 31.43 -12.72
N PRO A 457 13.45 30.66 -11.68
CA PRO A 457 12.22 29.87 -11.66
C PRO A 457 11.01 30.82 -11.66
N GLU A 458 10.06 30.53 -12.54
CA GLU A 458 8.77 31.21 -12.62
C GLU A 458 7.65 30.21 -12.41
N LYS A 459 6.49 30.68 -11.92
CA LYS A 459 5.28 29.86 -11.84
C LYS A 459 4.76 29.61 -13.25
N LEU A 460 4.41 28.35 -13.51
CA LEU A 460 3.74 27.96 -14.74
C LEU A 460 2.34 28.57 -14.80
N ASP A 461 1.97 29.13 -15.95
CA ASP A 461 0.62 29.67 -16.15
C ASP A 461 -0.43 28.56 -16.02
N GLY A 462 -1.43 28.77 -15.16
CA GLY A 462 -2.47 27.79 -14.86
C GLY A 462 -2.07 26.65 -13.91
N PHE A 463 -0.84 26.59 -13.40
CA PHE A 463 -0.41 25.53 -12.48
C PHE A 463 0.28 26.10 -11.23
N PRO A 464 0.16 25.45 -10.06
CA PRO A 464 0.85 25.87 -8.84
C PRO A 464 2.36 25.56 -8.86
N ILE A 465 2.91 25.15 -10.00
CA ILE A 465 4.25 24.56 -10.12
C ILE A 465 5.26 25.63 -10.54
N SER A 466 6.45 25.59 -9.94
CA SER A 466 7.65 26.30 -10.41
C SER A 466 8.79 25.29 -10.49
N PHE A 467 9.71 25.43 -11.45
CA PHE A 467 10.90 24.59 -11.49
C PHE A 467 12.07 25.29 -12.17
N PHE A 468 13.28 24.76 -11.99
CA PHE A 468 14.46 25.15 -12.76
C PHE A 468 15.44 23.99 -12.90
N TYR A 469 16.36 24.11 -13.87
CA TYR A 469 17.42 23.13 -14.08
C TYR A 469 18.80 23.71 -13.82
N TRP A 470 19.70 22.85 -13.33
CA TRP A 470 21.13 23.14 -13.19
C TRP A 470 21.96 21.90 -13.47
N ILE A 471 23.25 22.08 -13.72
CA ILE A 471 24.23 21.05 -14.07
C ILE A 471 25.30 21.05 -13.00
N ASP A 472 25.60 19.88 -12.45
CA ASP A 472 26.68 19.69 -11.47
C ASP A 472 28.07 19.52 -12.12
N LYS A 473 29.12 19.45 -11.29
CA LYS A 473 30.50 19.29 -11.77
C LYS A 473 30.78 17.95 -12.48
N TYR A 474 29.88 16.98 -12.36
CA TYR A 474 29.97 15.65 -12.97
C TYR A 474 29.15 15.55 -14.25
N GLY A 475 28.45 16.63 -14.64
CA GLY A 475 27.61 16.65 -15.83
C GLY A 475 26.26 15.97 -15.61
N ILE A 476 25.74 15.90 -14.39
CA ILE A 476 24.35 15.51 -14.17
C ILE A 476 23.48 16.76 -14.26
N GLN A 477 22.44 16.69 -15.07
CA GLN A 477 21.39 17.69 -15.08
C GLN A 477 20.38 17.38 -13.96
N TRP A 478 20.15 18.35 -13.08
CA TRP A 478 19.21 18.27 -11.98
C TRP A 478 18.02 19.20 -12.23
N GLU A 479 16.83 18.77 -11.82
CA GLU A 479 15.63 19.59 -11.76
C GLU A 479 15.23 19.82 -10.29
N MET A 480 14.86 21.05 -9.97
CA MET A 480 14.29 21.42 -8.68
C MET A 480 12.86 21.89 -8.90
N GLU A 481 11.88 21.19 -8.35
CA GLU A 481 10.45 21.44 -8.58
C GLU A 481 9.73 21.82 -7.27
N GLU A 482 8.96 22.90 -7.29
CA GLU A 482 8.11 23.38 -6.20
C GLU A 482 6.64 23.30 -6.64
N GLY A 483 5.75 23.00 -5.71
CA GLY A 483 4.30 23.20 -5.87
C GLY A 483 3.50 21.94 -6.18
N ARG A 484 4.17 20.79 -6.35
CA ARG A 484 3.51 19.49 -6.24
C ARG A 484 3.33 19.08 -4.79
N ARG A 485 2.32 18.24 -4.56
CA ARG A 485 2.00 17.73 -3.24
C ARG A 485 3.08 16.73 -2.85
N VAL A 486 3.89 17.09 -1.87
CA VAL A 486 4.98 16.25 -1.37
C VAL A 486 4.35 15.03 -0.70
N GLY A 487 4.23 13.94 -1.48
CA GLY A 487 3.77 12.66 -0.98
C GLY A 487 4.74 12.12 0.07
N THR A 488 4.24 11.29 0.98
CA THR A 488 5.09 10.48 1.86
C THR A 488 5.94 9.47 1.07
N SER A 489 5.57 9.23 -0.19
CA SER A 489 6.25 8.44 -1.21
C SER A 489 6.73 9.34 -2.34
N ARG A 490 8.04 9.28 -2.63
CA ARG A 490 8.65 10.00 -3.74
C ARG A 490 8.21 9.44 -5.08
N GLY A 491 7.34 10.18 -5.76
CA GLY A 491 6.84 9.97 -7.11
C GLY A 491 5.94 11.14 -7.49
N ILE A 492 5.73 11.36 -8.80
CA ILE A 492 4.79 12.37 -9.29
C ILE A 492 3.39 11.94 -8.88
N VAL A 493 2.77 12.65 -7.93
CA VAL A 493 1.34 12.54 -7.59
C VAL A 493 0.56 13.62 -8.34
#